data_AF-A0A7M1AW94-F1
#
_entry.id   AF-A0A7M1AW94-F1
#
_cell.length_a   1.000
_cell.length_b   1.000
_cell.length_c   1.000
_cell.angle_alpha   90.00
_cell.angle_beta   90.00
_cell.angle_gamma   90.00
#
_symmetry.space_group_name_H-M   'P 1'
#
loop_
_entity.id
_entity.type
_entity.pdbx_description
1 polymer ?
#
loop_
_entity_poly.entity_id
_entity_poly.type
_entity_poly.pdbx_seq_one_letter_code
_entity_poly.pdbx_strand_id
1 'polypeptide(L)'
;MDGNIVVSYKVLCESDIYKEVSLSELLQNEKVLKVIKSEYVKGGRNLDVLAKNDATIKIETQRTIHTFEVSKNDFADLLILAEEDARNRKLFKKECERVELVDIETV
;
A
#
# COMPACT_ATOMS: atom_id res chain seq x y z
N MET A 1 29.36 21.46 8.05
CA MET A 1 27.99 21.58 8.60
C MET A 1 27.43 20.19 8.49
N ASP A 2 27.19 19.52 9.60
CA ASP A 2 26.59 18.18 9.62
C ASP A 2 25.08 18.38 9.60
N GLY A 3 24.49 18.22 8.43
CA GLY A 3 23.05 18.09 8.28
C GLY A 3 22.64 16.71 8.75
N ASN A 4 21.50 16.64 9.42
CA ASN A 4 20.87 15.37 9.71
C ASN A 4 19.75 15.13 8.71
N ILE A 5 19.57 13.88 8.32
CA ILE A 5 18.51 13.46 7.41
C ILE A 5 17.70 12.39 8.12
N VAL A 6 16.39 12.61 8.24
CA VAL A 6 15.42 11.61 8.67
C VAL A 6 14.88 10.92 7.43
N VAL A 7 15.00 9.60 7.39
CA VAL A 7 14.54 8.77 6.27
C VAL A 7 13.41 7.88 6.74
N SER A 8 12.29 7.94 6.03
CA SER A 8 11.14 7.06 6.19
C SER A 8 11.13 6.01 5.07
N TYR A 9 11.00 4.74 5.41
CA TYR A 9 10.93 3.65 4.45
C TYR A 9 9.89 2.60 4.85
N LYS A 10 9.48 1.76 3.90
CA LYS A 10 8.67 0.56 4.15
C LYS A 10 9.33 -0.66 3.54
N VAL A 11 9.13 -1.81 4.17
CA VAL A 11 9.61 -3.09 3.64
C VAL A 11 8.63 -3.59 2.57
N LEU A 12 9.19 -4.05 1.46
CA LEU A 12 8.46 -4.66 0.35
C LEU A 12 8.59 -6.17 0.41
N CYS A 13 7.47 -6.85 0.22
CA CYS A 13 7.38 -8.30 0.13
C CYS A 13 6.91 -8.72 -1.27
N GLU A 14 7.37 -9.87 -1.77
CA GLU A 14 6.89 -10.44 -3.05
C GLU A 14 5.40 -10.78 -3.00
N SER A 15 4.88 -11.09 -1.81
CA SER A 15 3.47 -11.37 -1.54
C SER A 15 2.62 -10.11 -1.38
N ASP A 16 3.19 -8.91 -1.52
CA ASP A 16 2.41 -7.69 -1.44
C ASP A 16 1.40 -7.60 -2.59
N ILE A 17 0.16 -7.30 -2.24
CA ILE A 17 -0.93 -7.18 -3.19
C ILE A 17 -1.09 -5.70 -3.49
N TYR A 18 -1.14 -5.39 -4.78
CA TYR A 18 -1.66 -4.14 -5.29
C TYR A 18 -2.60 -4.46 -6.44
N LYS A 19 -3.87 -4.11 -6.29
CA LYS A 19 -4.86 -4.32 -7.33
C LYS A 19 -5.83 -3.16 -7.37
N GLU A 20 -6.01 -2.61 -8.55
CA GLU A 20 -7.07 -1.66 -8.84
C GLU A 20 -8.18 -2.39 -9.59
N VAL A 21 -9.43 -2.16 -9.19
CA VAL A 21 -10.63 -2.70 -9.85
C VAL A 21 -11.63 -1.58 -10.03
N SER A 22 -12.19 -1.43 -11.22
CA SER A 22 -13.24 -0.44 -11.43
C SER A 22 -14.56 -0.91 -10.80
N LEU A 23 -15.39 0.05 -10.39
CA LEU A 23 -16.73 -0.24 -9.89
C LEU A 23 -17.56 -0.92 -10.98
N SER A 24 -17.38 -0.51 -12.24
CA SER A 24 -17.99 -1.16 -13.39
C SER A 24 -17.63 -2.65 -13.50
N GLU A 25 -16.36 -3.03 -13.32
CA GLU A 25 -15.92 -4.44 -13.34
C GLU A 25 -16.49 -5.23 -12.15
N LEU A 26 -16.54 -4.62 -10.96
CA LEU A 26 -17.14 -5.24 -9.77
C LEU A 26 -18.64 -5.50 -9.94
N LEU A 27 -19.36 -4.57 -10.55
CA LEU A 27 -20.80 -4.72 -10.80
C LEU A 27 -21.13 -5.68 -11.94
N GLN A 28 -20.17 -6.06 -12.79
CA GLN A 28 -20.36 -7.16 -13.75
C GLN A 28 -20.29 -8.54 -13.07
N ASN A 29 -19.78 -8.62 -11.83
CA ASN A 29 -19.65 -9.88 -11.11
C ASN A 29 -20.97 -10.27 -10.43
N GLU A 30 -21.58 -11.38 -10.86
CA GLU A 30 -22.84 -11.88 -10.31
C GLU A 30 -22.80 -12.13 -8.79
N LYS A 31 -21.66 -12.60 -8.26
CA LYS A 31 -21.52 -12.84 -6.82
C LYS A 31 -21.59 -11.54 -6.04
N VAL A 32 -20.91 -10.50 -6.53
CA VAL A 32 -20.92 -9.16 -5.93
C VAL A 32 -22.34 -8.60 -5.98
N LEU A 33 -23.00 -8.63 -7.14
CA LEU A 33 -24.38 -8.18 -7.29
C LEU A 33 -25.35 -8.91 -6.36
N LYS A 34 -25.19 -10.23 -6.22
CA LYS A 34 -26.03 -11.04 -5.34
C LYS A 34 -25.87 -10.62 -3.89
N VAL A 35 -24.64 -10.41 -3.42
CA VAL A 35 -24.34 -9.95 -2.06
C VAL A 35 -24.95 -8.56 -1.82
N ILE A 36 -24.77 -7.63 -2.75
CA ILE A 36 -25.37 -6.28 -2.66
C ILE A 36 -26.90 -6.38 -2.54
N LYS A 37 -27.55 -7.14 -3.43
CA LYS A 37 -29.02 -7.30 -3.41
C LYS A 37 -29.50 -7.99 -2.13
N SER A 38 -28.82 -9.03 -1.67
CA SER A 38 -29.22 -9.76 -0.46
C SER A 38 -29.03 -8.97 0.83
N GLU A 39 -28.02 -8.10 0.88
CA GLU A 39 -27.72 -7.31 2.07
C GLU A 39 -28.63 -6.08 2.16
N TYR A 40 -28.80 -5.37 1.05
CA TYR A 40 -29.42 -4.04 1.05
C TYR A 40 -30.86 -4.00 0.51
N VAL A 41 -31.32 -5.04 -0.21
CA VAL A 41 -32.65 -5.03 -0.85
C VAL A 41 -33.36 -6.38 -0.71
N LYS A 42 -33.56 -6.81 0.54
CA LYS A 42 -34.25 -8.08 0.87
C LYS A 42 -35.69 -8.07 0.35
N GLY A 43 -36.05 -9.09 -0.43
CA GLY A 43 -37.42 -9.32 -0.93
C GLY A 43 -37.80 -8.55 -2.19
N GLY A 44 -36.89 -7.73 -2.75
CA GLY A 44 -37.14 -7.05 -4.02
C GLY A 44 -37.00 -7.99 -5.23
N ARG A 45 -37.91 -7.87 -6.19
CA ARG A 45 -37.87 -8.57 -7.49
C ARG A 45 -37.56 -7.56 -8.59
N ASN A 46 -36.92 -8.01 -9.68
CA ASN A 46 -36.60 -7.20 -10.86
C ASN A 46 -35.80 -5.93 -10.53
N LEU A 47 -34.70 -6.09 -9.79
CA LEU A 47 -33.84 -4.98 -9.37
C LEU A 47 -32.60 -4.89 -10.26
N ASP A 48 -32.31 -3.67 -10.71
CA ASP A 48 -31.03 -3.31 -11.31
C ASP A 48 -30.16 -2.54 -10.32
N VAL A 49 -28.84 -2.78 -10.39
CA VAL A 49 -27.84 -2.07 -9.59
C VAL A 49 -27.09 -1.16 -10.54
N LEU A 50 -27.26 0.15 -10.38
CA LEU A 50 -26.68 1.17 -11.26
C LEU A 50 -25.74 2.07 -10.47
N ALA A 51 -24.60 2.39 -11.05
CA ALA A 51 -23.66 3.38 -10.52
C ALA A 51 -23.64 4.61 -11.43
N LYS A 52 -23.72 5.80 -10.84
CA LYS A 52 -23.72 7.07 -11.60
C LYS A 52 -22.35 7.43 -12.15
N ASN A 53 -21.29 7.13 -11.40
CA ASN A 53 -19.90 7.41 -11.75
C ASN A 53 -19.09 6.12 -11.61
N ASP A 54 -18.09 5.94 -12.48
CA ASP A 54 -17.11 4.87 -12.27
C ASP A 54 -16.12 5.31 -11.18
N ALA A 55 -15.76 4.37 -10.31
CA ALA A 55 -14.87 4.60 -9.20
C ALA A 55 -13.83 3.48 -9.16
N THR A 56 -12.57 3.82 -8.89
CA THR A 56 -11.51 2.83 -8.75
C THR A 56 -11.40 2.39 -7.30
N ILE A 57 -11.58 1.10 -7.06
CA ILE A 57 -11.35 0.47 -5.77
C ILE A 57 -9.92 -0.06 -5.75
N LYS A 58 -9.12 0.44 -4.80
CA LYS A 58 -7.74 0.01 -4.60
C LYS A 58 -7.68 -1.01 -3.47
N ILE A 59 -7.07 -2.15 -3.74
CA ILE A 59 -6.79 -3.21 -2.78
C ILE A 59 -5.28 -3.28 -2.66
N GLU A 60 -4.75 -2.80 -1.55
CA GLU A 60 -3.31 -2.76 -1.31
C GLU A 60 -2.95 -3.32 0.06
N THR A 61 -1.81 -4.01 0.15
CA THR A 61 -1.24 -4.42 1.44
C THR A 61 -0.85 -3.18 2.24
N GLN A 62 -1.40 -3.04 3.45
CA GLN A 62 -0.98 -2.00 4.37
C GLN A 62 0.42 -2.31 4.90
N ARG A 63 1.36 -1.37 4.72
CA ARG A 63 2.75 -1.51 5.13
C ARG A 63 3.07 -0.59 6.29
N THR A 64 3.89 -1.07 7.21
CA THR A 64 4.42 -0.26 8.31
C THR A 64 5.52 0.66 7.78
N ILE A 65 5.44 1.94 8.14
CA ILE A 65 6.50 2.92 7.88
C ILE A 65 7.49 2.87 9.03
N HIS A 66 8.77 2.76 8.69
CA HIS A 66 9.91 2.77 9.60
C HIS A 66 10.72 4.02 9.34
N THR A 67 11.22 4.64 10.41
CA THR A 67 12.06 5.82 10.33
C THR A 67 13.41 5.57 10.98
N PHE A 68 14.44 6.23 10.46
CA PHE A 68 15.76 6.33 11.07
C PHE A 68 16.41 7.67 10.70
N GLU A 69 17.37 8.11 11.53
CA GLU A 69 18.12 9.35 11.33
C GLU A 69 19.56 9.02 10.93
N VAL A 70 20.10 9.74 9.96
CA VAL A 70 21.49 9.65 9.53
C VAL A 70 22.12 11.04 9.51
N SER A 71 23.35 11.15 10.02
CA SER A 71 24.14 12.38 9.92
C SER A 71 24.90 12.39 8.59
N LYS A 72 24.32 13.05 7.58
CA LYS A 72 24.84 13.15 6.21
C LYS A 72 24.37 14.43 5.53
N ASN A 73 25.17 14.90 4.58
CA ASN A 73 24.89 16.11 3.79
C ASN A 73 24.43 15.82 2.36
N ASP A 74 24.23 14.55 2.01
CA ASP A 74 23.83 14.10 0.68
C ASP A 74 22.86 12.92 0.75
N PHE A 75 22.20 12.64 -0.39
CA PHE A 75 21.15 11.64 -0.52
C PHE A 75 21.64 10.33 -1.18
N ALA A 76 22.93 10.22 -1.52
CA ALA A 76 23.42 9.21 -2.46
C ALA A 76 23.22 7.76 -1.98
N ASP A 77 23.39 7.52 -0.67
CA ASP A 77 23.37 6.17 -0.10
C ASP A 77 22.13 5.89 0.76
N LEU A 78 21.10 6.75 0.74
CA LEU A 78 19.97 6.61 1.69
C LEU A 78 19.19 5.31 1.51
N LEU A 79 19.07 4.81 0.27
CA LEU A 79 18.44 3.52 0.01
C LEU A 79 19.23 2.37 0.65
N ILE A 80 20.56 2.38 0.50
CA ILE A 80 21.46 1.38 1.08
C ILE A 80 21.38 1.44 2.61
N LEU A 81 21.42 2.65 3.18
CA LEU A 81 21.30 2.85 4.63
C LEU A 81 19.95 2.39 5.17
N ALA A 82 18.87 2.60 4.42
CA ALA A 82 17.55 2.09 4.79
C ALA A 82 17.49 0.55 4.75
N GLU A 83 18.13 -0.09 3.76
CA GLU A 83 18.25 -1.55 3.74
C GLU A 83 19.10 -2.07 4.90
N GLU A 84 20.19 -1.39 5.25
CA GLU A 84 21.03 -1.73 6.39
C GLU A 84 20.28 -1.57 7.71
N ASP A 85 19.55 -0.48 7.92
CA ASP A 85 18.67 -0.29 9.08
C ASP A 85 17.63 -1.42 9.17
N ALA A 86 16.98 -1.76 8.04
CA ALA A 86 16.01 -2.84 7.97
C ALA A 86 16.62 -4.21 8.34
N ARG A 87 17.84 -4.50 7.89
CA ARG A 87 18.60 -5.72 8.29
C ARG A 87 18.94 -5.71 9.77
N ASN A 88 19.47 -4.60 10.28
CA ASN A 88 19.87 -4.44 11.68
C ASN A 88 18.67 -4.62 12.63
N ARG A 89 17.50 -4.13 12.22
CA ARG A 89 16.23 -4.26 12.94
C ARG A 89 15.50 -5.58 12.68
N LYS A 90 16.05 -6.47 11.84
CA LYS A 90 15.47 -7.77 11.45
C LYS A 90 14.05 -7.64 10.89
N LEU A 91 13.81 -6.61 10.08
CA LEU A 91 12.50 -6.35 9.47
C LEU A 91 12.25 -7.25 8.26
N PHE A 92 13.31 -7.73 7.60
CA PHE A 92 13.21 -8.69 6.52
C PHE A 92 12.74 -10.05 7.05
N LYS A 93 11.61 -10.51 6.51
CA LYS A 93 11.03 -11.83 6.72
C LYS A 93 11.13 -12.61 5.41
N LYS A 94 10.71 -13.88 5.42
CA LYS A 94 10.65 -14.71 4.20
C LYS A 94 9.90 -13.94 3.10
N GLU A 95 10.50 -13.84 1.91
CA GLU A 95 9.96 -13.13 0.73
C GLU A 95 9.87 -11.60 0.89
N CYS A 96 10.52 -10.99 1.89
CA CYS A 96 10.56 -9.54 2.10
C CYS A 96 12.01 -9.07 2.20
N GLU A 97 12.59 -8.61 1.09
CA GLU A 97 14.04 -8.35 0.98
C GLU A 97 14.39 -6.94 0.49
N ARG A 98 13.38 -6.13 0.16
CA ARG A 98 13.56 -4.80 -0.42
C ARG A 98 12.92 -3.74 0.47
N VAL A 99 13.40 -2.52 0.37
CA VAL A 99 12.77 -1.35 0.99
C VAL A 99 12.37 -0.35 -0.09
N GLU A 100 11.33 0.42 0.19
CA GLU A 100 10.94 1.60 -0.59
C GLU A 100 11.05 2.83 0.32
N LEU A 101 11.79 3.85 -0.13
CA LEU A 101 11.83 5.14 0.54
C LEU A 101 10.50 5.85 0.34
N VAL A 102 9.91 6.30 1.44
CA VAL A 102 8.61 6.96 1.50
C VAL A 102 8.78 8.47 1.65
N ASP A 103 9.71 8.89 2.52
CA ASP A 103 9.94 10.30 2.80
C ASP A 103 11.37 10.56 3.26
N ILE A 104 11.86 11.77 3.01
CA ILE A 104 13.22 12.20 3.34
C ILE A 104 13.16 13.65 3.81
N GLU A 105 13.48 13.89 5.08
CA GLU A 105 13.46 15.21 5.69
C GLU A 105 14.87 15.61 6.15
N THR A 106 15.31 16.82 5.80
CA THR A 106 16.57 17.39 6.31
C THR A 106 16.31 18.22 7.56
N VAL A 107 17.09 18.00 8.63
CA VAL A 107 17.00 18.66 9.93
C VAL A 107 18.22 19.56 10.18
#